data_AF-A0A2P2LI24-F1
#
_entry.id   AF-A0A2P2LI24-F1
#
_cell.length_a   1.000
_cell.length_b   1.000
_cell.length_c   1.000
_cell.angle_alpha   90.00
_cell.angle_beta   90.00
_cell.angle_gamma   90.00
#
_symmetry.space_group_name_H-M   'P 1'
#
loop_
_entity.id
_entity.type
_entity.pdbx_description
1 polymer ?
#
loop_
_entity_poly.entity_id
_entity_poly.type
_entity_poly.pdbx_seq_one_letter_code
_entity_poly.pdbx_strand_id
1 'polypeptide(L)'
;MGYDDMGYELWKPYLRSIMENDMKEVSIGHKSKAEVMTTCLQQMKACFLDARLNKLKLMEAMAVFFERSDRSVGEDIRAVGEIVRLCGLCHESNMVLKKNRDGNFMVGCLGFPQVGSLVLETCYL
;
A
#
# COMPACT_ATOMS: atom_id res chain seq x y z
N MET A 1 0.85 -3.31 0.02
CA MET A 1 -0.43 -2.69 -0.37
C MET A 1 -0.13 -1.62 -1.39
N GLY A 2 -0.18 -2.00 -2.66
CA GLY A 2 0.11 -1.15 -3.81
C GLY A 2 -1.00 -1.27 -4.84
N TYR A 3 -0.69 -1.04 -6.12
CA TYR A 3 -1.62 -0.94 -7.23
C TYR A 3 -2.61 -2.12 -7.42
N ASP A 4 -2.45 -3.24 -6.69
CA ASP A 4 -3.44 -4.32 -6.61
C ASP A 4 -4.82 -3.86 -6.11
N ASP A 5 -4.88 -2.88 -5.20
CA ASP A 5 -6.14 -2.36 -4.65
C ASP A 5 -6.90 -1.41 -5.61
N MET A 6 -6.31 -1.03 -6.75
CA MET A 6 -6.93 -0.10 -7.73
C MET A 6 -8.07 -0.71 -8.55
N GLY A 7 -8.23 -2.05 -8.55
CA GLY A 7 -9.18 -2.73 -9.44
C GLY A 7 -8.90 -2.50 -10.94
N TYR A 8 -7.67 -2.06 -11.25
CA TYR A 8 -7.16 -1.80 -12.58
C TYR A 8 -5.64 -2.07 -12.60
N GLU A 9 -5.24 -3.09 -13.35
CA GLU A 9 -3.85 -3.48 -13.50
C GLU A 9 -3.09 -2.50 -14.42
N LEU A 10 -2.45 -1.50 -13.82
CA LEU A 10 -1.52 -0.59 -14.51
C LEU A 10 -0.25 -1.31 -14.95
N TRP A 11 0.21 -2.29 -14.17
CA TRP A 11 1.25 -3.21 -14.60
C TRP A 11 0.59 -4.42 -15.25
N LYS A 12 0.96 -4.76 -16.48
CA LYS A 12 0.64 -6.07 -17.05
C LYS A 12 1.95 -6.85 -17.05
N PRO A 13 2.15 -7.86 -16.17
CA PRO A 13 3.39 -8.65 -16.13
C PRO A 13 3.77 -9.22 -17.50
N TYR A 14 2.75 -9.47 -18.33
CA TYR A 14 2.89 -9.85 -19.72
C TYR A 14 3.67 -8.85 -20.59
N LEU A 15 3.53 -7.53 -20.39
CA LEU A 15 4.32 -6.53 -21.14
C LEU A 15 5.82 -6.69 -20.87
N ARG A 16 6.19 -6.98 -19.62
CA ARG A 16 7.57 -7.25 -19.25
C ARG A 16 8.07 -8.52 -19.92
N SER A 17 7.28 -9.60 -19.91
CA SER A 17 7.69 -10.84 -20.57
C SER A 17 7.85 -10.69 -22.08
N ILE A 18 6.99 -9.89 -22.74
CA ILE A 18 7.15 -9.58 -24.17
C ILE A 18 8.46 -8.84 -24.40
N MET A 19 8.75 -7.81 -23.61
CA MET A 19 9.96 -7.01 -23.80
C MET A 19 11.23 -7.83 -23.56
N GLU A 20 11.26 -8.69 -22.55
CA GLU A 20 12.35 -9.63 -22.28
C GLU A 20 12.53 -10.61 -23.46
N ASN A 21 11.44 -11.13 -24.02
CA ASN A 21 11.48 -11.98 -25.20
C ASN A 21 11.98 -11.22 -26.44
N ASP A 22 11.55 -9.99 -26.66
CA ASP A 22 11.99 -9.16 -27.78
C ASP A 22 13.49 -8.85 -27.70
N MET A 23 14.03 -8.62 -26.49
CA MET A 23 15.47 -8.47 -26.30
C MET A 23 16.23 -9.75 -26.66
N LYS A 24 15.66 -10.91 -26.35
CA LYS A 24 16.23 -12.20 -26.75
C LYS A 24 16.21 -12.38 -28.27
N GLU A 25 15.09 -12.10 -28.93
CA GLU A 25 14.98 -12.19 -30.40
C GLU A 25 15.95 -11.25 -31.13
N VAL A 26 16.20 -10.06 -30.57
CA VAL A 26 17.24 -9.15 -31.08
C VAL A 26 18.64 -9.73 -30.90
N SER A 27 18.92 -10.34 -29.74
CA SER A 27 20.24 -10.93 -29.46
C SER A 27 20.60 -12.11 -30.39
N ILE A 28 19.60 -12.87 -30.84
CA ILE A 28 19.79 -13.99 -31.79
C ILE A 28 19.65 -13.55 -33.26
N GLY A 29 19.34 -12.27 -33.51
CA GLY A 29 19.27 -11.69 -34.85
C GLY A 29 17.96 -11.93 -35.61
N HIS A 30 16.90 -12.42 -34.94
CA HIS A 30 15.59 -12.66 -35.55
C HIS A 30 14.72 -11.40 -35.63
N LYS A 31 14.95 -10.41 -34.77
CA LYS A 31 14.29 -9.10 -34.82
C LYS A 31 15.30 -7.98 -34.90
N SER A 32 14.97 -6.94 -35.66
CA SER A 32 15.73 -5.70 -35.64
C SER A 32 15.33 -4.81 -34.46
N LYS A 33 16.25 -3.95 -34.04
CA LYS A 33 15.99 -2.91 -33.03
C LYS A 33 14.80 -2.01 -33.43
N ALA A 34 14.65 -1.70 -34.72
CA ALA A 34 13.60 -0.81 -35.22
C ALA A 34 12.20 -1.45 -35.08
N GLU A 35 12.08 -2.75 -35.34
CA GLU A 35 10.82 -3.49 -35.19
C GLU A 35 10.38 -3.55 -33.72
N VAL A 36 11.31 -3.85 -32.82
CA VAL A 36 11.03 -3.87 -31.37
C VAL A 36 10.63 -2.48 -30.88
N MET A 37 11.34 -1.44 -31.30
CA MET A 37 11.03 -0.06 -30.89
C MET A 37 9.64 0.37 -31.35
N THR A 38 9.27 0.04 -32.60
CA THR A 38 7.94 0.35 -33.14
C THR A 38 6.84 -0.34 -32.33
N THR A 39 7.04 -1.62 -32.02
CA THR A 39 6.09 -2.43 -31.24
C THR A 39 5.94 -1.90 -29.81
N CYS A 40 7.06 -1.56 -29.16
CA CYS A 40 7.09 -1.00 -27.82
C CYS A 40 6.34 0.33 -27.73
N LEU A 41 6.55 1.25 -28.69
CA LEU A 41 5.83 2.52 -28.74
C LEU A 41 4.33 2.34 -28.93
N GLN A 42 3.91 1.39 -29.77
CA GLN A 42 2.49 1.06 -29.94
C GLN A 42 1.87 0.51 -28.65
N GLN A 43 2.58 -0.38 -27.96
CA GLN A 43 2.14 -0.92 -26.66
C GLN A 43 2.04 0.16 -25.59
N MET A 44 3.03 1.05 -25.49
CA MET A 44 2.99 2.20 -24.56
C MET A 44 1.81 3.13 -24.87
N LYS A 45 1.54 3.39 -26.15
CA LYS A 45 0.36 4.18 -26.56
C LYS A 45 -0.94 3.51 -26.15
N ALA A 46 -1.06 2.19 -26.34
CA ALA A 46 -2.24 1.44 -25.91
C ALA A 46 -2.44 1.51 -24.39
N CYS A 47 -1.37 1.32 -23.62
CA CYS A 47 -1.41 1.45 -22.16
C CYS A 47 -1.83 2.86 -21.73
N PHE A 48 -1.32 3.90 -22.38
CA PHE A 48 -1.70 5.28 -22.09
C PHE A 48 -3.19 5.53 -22.35
N LEU A 49 -3.72 5.06 -23.48
CA LEU A 49 -5.15 5.22 -23.81
C LEU A 49 -6.04 4.47 -22.82
N ASP A 50 -5.65 3.25 -22.44
CA ASP A 50 -6.37 2.43 -21.46
C ASP A 50 -6.38 3.11 -20.09
N ALA A 51 -5.23 3.60 -19.61
CA ALA A 51 -5.14 4.35 -18.37
C ALA A 51 -5.98 5.63 -18.39
N ARG A 52 -6.01 6.34 -19.52
CA ARG A 52 -6.84 7.54 -19.71
C ARG A 52 -8.33 7.24 -19.61
N LEU A 53 -8.78 6.10 -20.17
CA LEU A 53 -10.17 5.65 -20.06
C LEU A 53 -10.51 5.28 -18.60
N ASN A 54 -9.56 4.66 -17.90
CA ASN A 54 -9.71 4.22 -16.51
C ASN A 54 -9.33 5.30 -15.47
N LYS A 55 -9.27 6.58 -15.85
CA LYS A 55 -8.85 7.70 -14.98
C LYS A 55 -9.62 7.78 -13.66
N LEU A 56 -10.90 7.39 -13.65
CA LEU A 56 -11.74 7.43 -12.45
C LEU A 56 -11.27 6.42 -11.39
N LYS A 57 -10.93 5.20 -11.80
CA LYS A 57 -10.40 4.16 -10.90
C LYS A 57 -9.07 4.60 -10.27
N LEU A 58 -8.23 5.24 -11.07
CA LEU A 58 -6.98 5.87 -10.60
C LEU A 58 -7.27 6.95 -9.55
N MET A 59 -8.23 7.83 -9.80
CA MET A 59 -8.61 8.89 -8.86
C MET A 59 -9.25 8.34 -7.57
N GLU A 60 -10.12 7.32 -7.67
CA GLU A 60 -10.74 6.66 -6.52
C GLU A 60 -9.70 6.00 -5.62
N ALA A 61 -8.76 5.25 -6.21
CA ALA A 61 -7.69 4.64 -5.43
C ALA A 61 -6.75 5.67 -4.80
N MET A 62 -6.49 6.79 -5.49
CA MET A 62 -5.75 7.91 -4.91
C MET A 62 -6.51 8.51 -3.73
N ALA A 63 -7.83 8.70 -3.84
CA ALA A 63 -8.65 9.23 -2.76
C ALA A 63 -8.57 8.36 -1.50
N VAL A 64 -8.65 7.03 -1.63
CA VAL A 64 -8.46 6.10 -0.50
C VAL A 64 -7.10 6.28 0.16
N PHE A 65 -6.04 6.47 -0.61
CA PHE A 65 -4.70 6.69 -0.07
C PHE A 65 -4.58 8.04 0.68
N PHE A 66 -5.20 9.09 0.15
CA PHE A 66 -5.21 10.42 0.78
C PHE A 66 -6.10 10.47 2.04
N GLU A 67 -7.29 9.87 2.02
CA GLU A 67 -8.15 9.76 3.21
C GLU A 67 -7.45 8.98 4.34
N ARG A 68 -6.68 7.94 4.00
CA ARG A 68 -5.83 7.23 4.97
C ARG A 68 -4.71 8.11 5.53
N SER A 69 -4.18 9.05 4.74
CA SER A 69 -3.17 10.00 5.20
C SER A 69 -3.75 11.06 6.13
N ASP A 70 -4.99 11.52 5.90
CA ASP A 70 -5.63 12.54 6.72
C ASP A 70 -6.04 12.00 8.11
N ARG A 71 -6.38 10.71 8.19
CA ARG A 71 -6.61 10.01 9.47
C ARG A 71 -5.35 9.93 10.35
N SER A 72 -4.15 10.09 9.79
CA SER A 72 -2.90 10.03 10.55
C SER A 72 -2.62 11.28 11.42
N VAL A 73 -3.33 12.39 11.19
CA VAL A 73 -3.11 13.64 11.94
C VAL A 73 -4.25 13.92 12.94
N GLY A 74 -5.45 13.40 12.71
CA GLY A 74 -6.65 13.77 13.49
C GLY A 74 -7.33 12.66 14.32
N GLU A 75 -6.96 11.39 14.16
CA GLU A 75 -7.71 10.27 14.77
C GLU A 75 -6.98 9.59 15.94
N ASP A 76 -5.76 10.00 16.27
CA ASP A 76 -5.09 9.55 17.51
C ASP A 76 -5.69 10.21 18.77
N ILE A 77 -6.66 11.12 18.60
CA ILE A 77 -7.43 11.74 19.71
C ILE A 77 -8.80 11.06 19.91
N ARG A 78 -9.29 10.24 18.97
CA ARG A 78 -10.66 9.69 19.01
C ARG A 78 -10.78 8.18 19.13
N ALA A 79 -9.70 7.48 19.44
CA ALA A 79 -9.76 6.12 19.97
C ALA A 79 -9.45 6.14 21.46
N VAL A 80 -10.39 6.62 22.27
CA VAL A 80 -10.52 6.13 23.66
C VAL A 80 -11.00 4.69 23.54
N GLY A 81 -10.08 3.79 23.21
CA GLY A 81 -10.31 2.37 23.32
C GLY A 81 -10.69 2.02 24.76
N GLU A 82 -11.38 0.90 24.93
CA GLU A 82 -11.75 0.41 26.25
C GLU A 82 -10.49 0.33 27.15
N ILE A 83 -10.60 0.86 28.37
CA ILE A 83 -9.51 0.85 29.33
C ILE A 83 -9.29 -0.60 29.75
N VAL A 84 -8.15 -1.17 29.37
CA VAL A 84 -7.82 -2.56 29.69
C VAL A 84 -7.28 -2.64 31.12
N ARG A 85 -6.32 -1.77 31.47
CA ARG A 85 -5.66 -1.72 32.79
C ARG A 85 -4.76 -0.49 32.92
N LEU A 86 -4.25 -0.23 34.13
CA LEU A 86 -3.14 0.68 34.37
C LEU A 86 -1.84 0.17 33.72
N CYS A 87 -1.00 1.08 33.23
CA CYS A 87 0.29 0.74 32.65
C CYS A 87 1.23 0.20 33.73
N GLY A 88 1.82 -0.98 33.50
CA GLY A 88 2.79 -1.58 34.42
C GLY A 88 4.20 -0.98 34.35
N LEU A 89 4.43 0.02 33.50
CA LEU A 89 5.75 0.68 33.37
C LEU A 89 5.75 2.05 34.02
N CYS A 90 4.78 2.91 33.70
CA CYS A 90 4.67 4.23 34.33
C CYS A 90 3.75 4.26 35.53
N HIS A 91 2.85 3.29 35.72
CA HIS A 91 1.82 3.26 36.78
C HIS A 91 0.88 4.47 36.85
N GLU A 92 1.04 5.45 35.98
CA GLU A 92 0.30 6.72 35.99
C GLU A 92 -0.79 6.77 34.90
N SER A 93 -0.57 6.07 33.78
CA SER A 93 -1.44 6.15 32.60
C SER A 93 -2.18 4.85 32.35
N ASN A 94 -3.41 4.97 31.84
CA ASN A 94 -4.19 3.82 31.39
C ASN A 94 -3.62 3.23 30.09
N MET A 95 -3.79 1.92 29.93
CA MET A 95 -3.59 1.20 28.68
C MET A 95 -4.93 0.96 28.01
N VAL A 96 -4.97 1.23 26.71
CA VAL A 96 -6.18 1.20 25.88
C VAL A 96 -6.00 0.26 24.70
N LEU A 97 -7.09 -0.39 24.29
CA LEU A 97 -7.12 -1.20 23.08
C LEU A 97 -7.20 -0.31 21.85
N LYS A 98 -6.17 -0.34 20.99
CA LYS A 98 -6.08 0.37 19.71
C LYS A 98 -6.10 -0.62 18.56
N LYS A 99 -6.56 -0.21 17.38
CA LYS A 99 -6.49 -1.03 16.16
C LYS A 99 -5.26 -0.61 15.34
N ASN A 100 -4.44 -1.58 14.96
CA ASN A 100 -3.25 -1.38 14.14
C ASN A 100 -3.60 -1.18 12.67
N ARG A 101 -2.60 -0.72 11.90
CA ARG A 101 -2.68 -0.52 10.44
C ARG A 101 -3.08 -1.79 9.69
N ASP A 102 -2.73 -2.96 10.22
CA ASP A 102 -3.07 -4.27 9.66
C ASP A 102 -4.48 -4.76 10.07
N GLY A 103 -5.25 -3.95 10.79
CA GLY A 103 -6.58 -4.30 11.29
C GLY A 103 -6.59 -5.17 12.56
N ASN A 104 -5.43 -5.62 13.04
CA ASN A 104 -5.28 -6.33 14.30
C ASN A 104 -5.41 -5.38 15.50
N PHE A 105 -5.82 -5.88 16.66
CA PHE A 105 -5.87 -5.09 17.88
C PHE A 105 -4.53 -5.12 18.62
N MET A 106 -4.13 -4.00 19.20
CA MET A 106 -2.96 -3.86 20.07
C MET A 106 -3.35 -3.10 21.35
N VAL A 107 -2.60 -3.30 22.43
CA VAL A 107 -2.76 -2.52 23.65
C VAL A 107 -1.63 -1.50 23.73
N GLY A 108 -1.98 -0.22 23.91
CA GLY A 108 -1.02 0.88 24.00
C GLY A 108 -1.23 1.74 25.24
N CYS A 109 -0.16 2.27 25.82
CA CYS A 109 -0.23 3.22 26.93
C CYS A 109 -0.57 4.64 26.41
N LEU A 110 -1.44 5.37 27.12
CA LEU A 110 -1.75 6.78 26.81
C LEU A 110 -0.55 7.72 27.04
N GLY A 111 0.48 7.29 27.77
CA GLY A 111 1.72 8.05 27.98
C GLY A 111 2.78 7.90 26.88
N PHE A 112 2.49 7.19 25.79
CA PHE A 112 3.38 7.06 24.64
C PHE A 112 3.55 8.41 23.91
N PRO A 113 4.75 8.80 23.42
CA PRO A 113 5.99 8.03 23.29
C PRO A 113 6.94 8.08 24.50
N GLN A 114 6.52 8.73 25.59
CA GLN A 114 7.39 9.02 26.74
C GLN A 114 7.72 7.75 27.54
N VAL A 115 6.86 6.75 27.41
CA VAL A 115 7.04 5.37 27.86
C VAL A 115 7.13 4.53 26.59
N GLY A 116 8.24 3.84 26.35
CA GLY A 116 8.45 3.03 25.14
C GLY A 116 7.27 2.10 24.86
N SER A 117 6.93 1.91 23.58
CA SER A 117 5.80 1.07 23.16
C SER A 117 6.03 -0.38 23.57
N LEU A 118 5.38 -0.82 24.64
CA LEU A 118 5.35 -2.22 25.00
C LEU A 118 4.27 -2.92 24.15
N VAL A 119 4.70 -3.68 23.15
CA VAL A 119 3.81 -4.61 22.46
C VAL A 119 3.67 -5.81 23.39
N LEU A 120 2.56 -5.90 24.12
CA LEU A 120 2.18 -7.15 24.74
C LEU A 120 1.65 -8.06 23.64
N GLU A 121 2.55 -8.76 22.97
CA GLU A 121 2.19 -10.02 22.35
C GLU A 121 1.62 -10.94 23.45
N THR A 122 0.51 -11.60 23.11
CA THR A 122 -0.18 -12.67 23.86
C THR A 122 -1.18 -12.25 24.94
N CYS A 123 -2.44 -12.12 24.52
CA CYS A 123 -3.54 -12.75 25.24
C CYS A 123 -4.29 -13.63 24.23
N TYR A 124 -4.00 -14.93 24.26
CA TYR A 124 -4.88 -15.97 23.74
C TYR A 124 -6.23 -15.83 24.46
N LEU A 125 -7.30 -15.65 23.71
CA LEU A 125 -8.68 -15.99 24.07
C LEU A 125 -9.32 -16.61 22.84
#